data_AF-A0A958LU69-F1
#
_entry.id   AF-A0A958LU69-F1
#
_cell.length_a   1.000
_cell.length_b   1.000
_cell.length_c   1.000
_cell.angle_alpha   90.00
_cell.angle_beta   90.00
_cell.angle_gamma   90.00
#
_symmetry.space_group_name_H-M   'P 1'
#
loop_
_entity.id
_entity.type
_entity.pdbx_description
1 polymer ?
#
loop_
_entity_poly.entity_id
_entity_poly.type
_entity_poly.pdbx_seq_one_letter_code
_entity_poly.pdbx_strand_id
1 'polypeptide(L)'
;MRELFKDLDNRIRLGKAREVVHRLHKVNTAKIPRELLVEAANIARRAGIPIFAVRLLNPIVRNQEDLIHPATPREQAEYAVALTRIGVVTEAKKILDTLDASSDPMVFLYRAYAAFAEWDSAAAIGHLQEFVVAPGVDDYMRLVGQVNLASGLIGASRYREADQLLVELREHTLTGGHDLLYGNCLELSSQSAMFQRDFSRAAEFLEKGLCVFGEKKNIYEFFVRKDQAFLRLLNEGPNAAALDELAGIRREAETLGHWESIRDCDFYRAVAEQDDRLLNHVWYGTPFASYREKMVEMYGSPVQISRSHVWRSDEQEERPNRVFDMRLAKEGNVAELKPGQLVHRLFAILNSDYYRPFRMGEIYSKLFPNDYFCPFSSPDRIYQLVKRLRQWLAKSGIPIQVVEKDGDYALASEEPYGIKVYKEKVGKPSQLVVFLRLKQEWGERLFSARELSEFAEFSHSKANTLIAWAVDHGFLEKVGSGPRIKYRLCAADESPLAA
;
A
#
# COMPACT_ATOMS: atom_id res chain seq x y z
N MET A 1 6.56 36.74 3.40
CA MET A 1 6.11 35.34 3.28
C MET A 1 6.85 34.58 2.17
N ARG A 2 6.97 35.14 0.96
CA ARG A 2 7.75 34.53 -0.14
C ARG A 2 9.19 34.16 0.26
N GLU A 3 9.94 35.08 0.88
CA GLU A 3 11.31 34.78 1.38
C GLU A 3 11.35 33.67 2.43
N LEU A 4 10.29 33.53 3.25
CA LEU A 4 10.19 32.44 4.21
C LEU A 4 10.06 31.10 3.48
N PHE A 5 9.17 30.98 2.50
CA PHE A 5 8.99 29.73 1.75
C PHE A 5 10.22 29.37 0.91
N LYS A 6 10.92 30.35 0.36
CA LYS A 6 12.24 30.14 -0.28
C LYS A 6 13.29 29.59 0.69
N ASP A 7 13.41 30.14 1.91
CA ASP A 7 14.30 29.60 2.96
C ASP A 7 13.90 28.17 3.35
N LEU A 8 12.59 27.90 3.49
CA LEU A 8 12.09 26.57 3.82
C LEU A 8 12.35 25.54 2.71
N ASP A 9 12.16 25.89 1.44
CA ASP A 9 12.48 25.01 0.31
C ASP A 9 13.98 24.66 0.28
N ASN A 10 14.85 25.67 0.46
CA ASN A 10 16.28 25.45 0.55
C ASN A 10 16.65 24.53 1.72
N ARG A 11 16.00 24.67 2.88
CA ARG A 11 16.22 23.78 4.03
C ARG A 11 15.79 22.35 3.75
N ILE A 12 14.68 22.12 3.05
CA ILE A 12 14.27 20.78 2.62
C ILE A 12 15.34 20.17 1.72
N ARG A 13 15.85 20.91 0.73
CA ARG A 13 16.92 20.44 -0.18
C ARG A 13 18.20 20.07 0.57
N LEU A 14 18.46 20.72 1.70
CA LEU A 14 19.58 20.43 2.61
C LEU A 14 19.28 19.33 3.65
N GLY A 15 18.15 18.61 3.52
CA GLY A 15 17.77 17.53 4.44
C GLY A 15 17.24 17.97 5.80
N LYS A 16 16.93 19.26 5.99
CA LYS A 16 16.46 19.84 7.28
C LYS A 16 14.93 19.80 7.44
N ALA A 17 14.29 18.69 7.04
CA ALA A 17 12.83 18.57 7.03
C ALA A 17 12.17 18.82 8.41
N ARG A 18 12.79 18.35 9.50
CA ARG A 18 12.26 18.56 10.88
C ARG A 18 12.17 20.04 11.26
N GLU A 19 13.18 20.83 10.92
CA GLU A 19 13.16 22.28 11.15
C GLU A 19 12.04 22.95 10.35
N VAL A 20 11.85 22.49 9.11
CA VAL A 20 10.80 23.01 8.22
C VAL A 20 9.41 22.73 8.77
N VAL A 21 9.14 21.51 9.26
CA VAL A 21 7.88 21.17 9.92
C VAL A 21 7.62 22.09 11.11
N HIS A 22 8.61 22.27 11.98
CA HIS A 22 8.47 23.14 13.16
C HIS A 22 8.13 24.59 12.78
N ARG A 23 8.74 25.12 11.71
CA ARG A 23 8.46 26.48 11.21
C ARG A 23 7.09 26.57 10.54
N LEU A 24 6.70 25.57 9.74
CA LEU A 24 5.38 25.55 9.09
C LEU A 24 4.23 25.53 10.09
N HIS A 25 4.36 24.82 11.22
CA HIS A 25 3.35 24.81 12.28
C HIS A 25 3.14 26.18 12.95
N LYS A 26 4.09 27.12 12.82
CA LYS A 26 3.95 28.49 13.32
C LYS A 26 3.31 29.45 12.32
N VAL A 27 3.15 29.03 11.06
CA VAL A 27 2.53 29.87 10.02
C VAL A 27 1.02 29.90 10.23
N ASN A 28 0.45 31.10 10.33
CA ASN A 28 -1.00 31.26 10.29
C ASN A 28 -1.51 31.00 8.86
N THR A 29 -2.11 29.84 8.64
CA THR A 29 -2.56 29.38 7.33
C THR A 29 -3.62 30.29 6.70
N ALA A 30 -4.46 30.93 7.50
CA ALA A 30 -5.46 31.89 7.03
C ALA A 30 -4.84 33.20 6.48
N LYS A 31 -3.56 33.45 6.77
CA LYS A 31 -2.82 34.62 6.26
C LYS A 31 -1.95 34.31 5.04
N ILE A 32 -1.96 33.08 4.53
CA ILE A 32 -1.20 32.71 3.34
C ILE A 32 -1.96 33.20 2.10
N PRO A 33 -1.39 34.11 1.29
CA PRO A 33 -1.99 34.53 0.04
C PRO A 33 -2.18 33.35 -0.91
N ARG A 34 -3.25 33.35 -1.71
CA ARG A 34 -3.61 32.22 -2.60
C ARG A 34 -2.46 31.86 -3.54
N GLU A 35 -1.79 32.86 -4.09
CA GLU A 35 -0.65 32.70 -5.01
C GLU A 35 0.57 31.99 -4.39
N LEU A 36 0.62 31.86 -3.05
CA LEU A 36 1.67 31.13 -2.32
C LEU A 36 1.18 29.79 -1.74
N LEU A 37 -0.11 29.44 -1.87
CA LEU A 37 -0.65 28.22 -1.25
C LEU A 37 -0.05 26.94 -1.86
N VAL A 38 0.14 26.90 -3.18
CA VAL A 38 0.79 25.76 -3.85
C VAL A 38 2.23 25.59 -3.35
N GLU A 39 2.99 26.68 -3.22
CA GLU A 39 4.36 26.63 -2.71
C GLU A 39 4.39 26.12 -1.26
N ALA A 40 3.51 26.64 -0.40
CA ALA A 40 3.38 26.18 0.98
C ALA A 40 2.98 24.69 1.08
N ALA A 41 2.03 24.25 0.24
CA ALA A 41 1.58 22.87 0.17
C ALA A 41 2.69 21.91 -0.31
N ASN A 42 3.45 22.32 -1.33
CA ASN A 42 4.60 21.57 -1.84
C ASN A 42 5.67 21.37 -0.77
N ILE A 43 6.04 22.44 -0.06
CA ILE A 43 6.99 22.41 1.06
C ILE A 43 6.47 21.49 2.16
N ALA A 44 5.20 21.63 2.57
CA ALA A 44 4.60 20.79 3.60
C ALA A 44 4.61 19.30 3.23
N ARG A 45 4.24 18.95 1.99
CA ARG A 45 4.27 17.57 1.51
C ARG A 45 5.69 17.00 1.52
N ARG A 46 6.67 17.74 1.00
CA ARG A 46 8.08 17.31 0.95
C ARG A 46 8.74 17.27 2.32
N ALA A 47 8.27 18.07 3.28
CA ALA A 47 8.69 18.02 4.68
C ALA A 47 8.06 16.87 5.48
N GLY A 48 7.20 16.05 4.86
CA GLY A 48 6.60 14.88 5.51
C GLY A 48 5.29 15.15 6.26
N ILE A 49 4.64 16.30 6.05
CA ILE A 49 3.32 16.63 6.63
C ILE A 49 2.24 16.80 5.55
N PRO A 50 1.99 15.79 4.69
CA PRO A 50 1.08 15.92 3.54
C PRO A 50 -0.36 16.25 3.91
N ILE A 51 -0.85 15.87 5.11
CA ILE A 51 -2.19 16.26 5.57
C ILE A 51 -2.33 17.78 5.71
N PHE A 52 -1.25 18.49 6.04
CA PHE A 52 -1.23 19.96 6.09
C PHE A 52 -1.39 20.54 4.68
N ALA A 53 -0.71 19.97 3.68
CA ALA A 53 -0.87 20.35 2.27
C ALA A 53 -2.32 20.14 1.78
N VAL A 54 -2.93 19.00 2.11
CA VAL A 54 -4.34 18.72 1.81
C VAL A 54 -5.25 19.77 2.47
N ARG A 55 -5.03 20.11 3.74
CA ARG A 55 -5.81 21.15 4.45
C ARG A 55 -5.69 22.53 3.82
N LEU A 56 -4.50 22.93 3.36
CA LEU A 56 -4.28 24.22 2.72
C LEU A 56 -5.05 24.36 1.41
N LEU A 57 -5.07 23.31 0.59
CA LEU A 57 -5.63 23.35 -0.76
C LEU A 57 -7.09 22.88 -0.84
N ASN A 58 -7.59 22.14 0.17
CA ASN A 58 -8.96 21.62 0.17
C ASN A 58 -10.05 22.68 -0.05
N PRO A 59 -10.03 23.86 0.61
CA PRO A 59 -11.05 24.90 0.38
C PRO A 59 -11.10 25.39 -1.07
N ILE A 60 -9.98 25.36 -1.79
CA ILE A 60 -9.91 25.86 -3.16
C ILE A 60 -10.27 24.76 -4.16
N VAL A 61 -9.80 23.54 -3.93
CA VAL A 61 -10.02 22.43 -4.86
C VAL A 61 -11.42 21.85 -4.76
N ARG A 62 -12.04 21.83 -3.56
CA ARG A 62 -13.35 21.20 -3.33
C ARG A 62 -14.53 22.16 -3.33
N ASN A 63 -14.38 23.41 -2.94
CA ASN A 63 -15.49 24.38 -2.91
C ASN A 63 -15.47 25.29 -4.14
N GLN A 64 -15.28 24.73 -5.34
CA GLN A 64 -15.08 25.54 -6.56
C GLN A 64 -16.29 26.41 -6.91
N GLU A 65 -17.50 25.98 -6.55
CA GLU A 65 -18.75 26.72 -6.81
C GLU A 65 -18.80 28.07 -6.06
N ASP A 66 -18.13 28.18 -4.92
CA ASP A 66 -18.11 29.38 -4.07
C ASP A 66 -16.95 30.34 -4.42
N LEU A 67 -16.07 29.98 -5.36
CA LEU A 67 -14.88 30.75 -5.68
C LEU A 67 -15.09 31.67 -6.89
N ILE A 68 -14.57 32.89 -6.78
CA ILE A 68 -14.50 33.85 -7.91
C ILE A 68 -13.66 33.27 -9.07
N HIS A 69 -12.60 32.52 -8.74
CA HIS A 69 -11.74 31.86 -9.71
C HIS A 69 -11.59 30.38 -9.35
N PRO A 70 -11.82 29.45 -10.29
CA PRO A 70 -11.67 28.02 -10.05
C PRO A 70 -10.24 27.66 -9.66
N ALA A 71 -10.04 26.47 -9.10
CA ALA A 71 -8.71 25.95 -8.80
C ALA A 71 -7.90 25.78 -10.09
N THR A 72 -6.70 26.35 -10.13
CA THR A 72 -5.77 26.18 -11.26
C THR A 72 -5.33 24.71 -11.40
N PRO A 73 -4.91 24.25 -12.59
CA PRO A 73 -4.39 22.90 -12.77
C PRO A 73 -3.27 22.55 -11.78
N ARG A 74 -2.38 23.52 -11.51
CA ARG A 74 -1.27 23.36 -10.56
C ARG A 74 -1.74 23.20 -9.11
N GLU A 75 -2.77 23.94 -8.67
CA GLU A 75 -3.39 23.76 -7.33
C GLU A 75 -4.01 22.36 -7.21
N GLN A 76 -4.71 21.89 -8.23
CA GLN A 76 -5.34 20.57 -8.26
C GLN A 76 -4.31 19.43 -8.27
N ALA A 77 -3.25 19.57 -9.08
CA ALA A 77 -2.15 18.61 -9.16
C ALA A 77 -1.42 18.47 -7.81
N GLU A 78 -1.06 19.58 -7.16
CA GLU A 78 -0.40 19.57 -5.85
C GLU A 78 -1.31 18.98 -4.75
N TYR A 79 -2.61 19.26 -4.79
CA TYR A 79 -3.58 18.63 -3.89
C TYR A 79 -3.66 17.11 -4.10
N ALA A 80 -3.71 16.65 -5.35
CA ALA A 80 -3.78 15.24 -5.68
C ALA A 80 -2.53 14.47 -5.23
N VAL A 81 -1.32 15.00 -5.47
CA VAL A 81 -0.10 14.33 -4.99
C VAL A 81 -0.02 14.32 -3.44
N ALA A 82 -0.58 15.31 -2.76
CA ALA A 82 -0.71 15.29 -1.30
C ALA A 82 -1.69 14.21 -0.82
N LEU A 83 -2.81 14.01 -1.52
CA LEU A 83 -3.74 12.90 -1.30
C LEU A 83 -3.06 11.53 -1.47
N THR A 84 -2.29 11.34 -2.54
CA THR A 84 -1.49 10.13 -2.76
C THR A 84 -0.58 9.85 -1.55
N ARG A 85 0.08 10.89 -1.01
CA ARG A 85 0.97 10.74 0.16
C ARG A 85 0.24 10.36 1.45
N ILE A 86 -1.06 10.63 1.59
CA ILE A 86 -1.86 10.13 2.74
C ILE A 86 -2.63 8.84 2.42
N GLY A 87 -2.37 8.22 1.26
CA GLY A 87 -2.97 6.96 0.84
C GLY A 87 -4.35 7.08 0.20
N VAL A 88 -4.80 8.29 -0.14
CA VAL A 88 -6.08 8.55 -0.84
C VAL A 88 -5.85 8.52 -2.37
N VAL A 89 -5.33 7.39 -2.86
CA VAL A 89 -4.79 7.29 -4.23
C VAL A 89 -5.89 7.32 -5.30
N THR A 90 -7.02 6.64 -5.08
CA THR A 90 -8.11 6.58 -6.06
C THR A 90 -8.71 7.97 -6.35
N GLU A 91 -8.88 8.80 -5.33
CA GLU A 91 -9.34 10.19 -5.49
C GLU A 91 -8.27 11.02 -6.21
N ALA A 92 -7.01 10.88 -5.83
CA ALA A 92 -5.90 11.58 -6.45
C ALA A 92 -5.83 11.32 -7.97
N LYS A 93 -5.94 10.04 -8.38
CA LYS A 93 -5.96 9.65 -9.80
C LYS A 93 -7.12 10.31 -10.54
N LYS A 94 -8.35 10.23 -9.99
CA LYS A 94 -9.53 10.89 -10.59
C LYS A 94 -9.30 12.38 -10.84
N ILE A 95 -8.62 13.08 -9.92
CA ILE A 95 -8.28 14.50 -10.13
C ILE A 95 -7.23 14.63 -11.23
N LEU A 96 -6.11 13.92 -11.12
CA LEU A 96 -5.01 13.99 -12.10
C LEU A 96 -5.45 13.63 -13.52
N ASP A 97 -6.38 12.70 -13.70
CA ASP A 97 -6.88 12.26 -15.01
C ASP A 97 -7.70 13.35 -15.72
N THR A 98 -8.23 14.34 -14.97
CA THR A 98 -8.95 15.49 -15.55
C THR A 98 -8.05 16.64 -15.97
N LEU A 99 -6.76 16.60 -15.60
CA LEU A 99 -5.81 17.69 -15.84
C LEU A 99 -5.10 17.55 -17.19
N ASP A 100 -4.97 18.68 -17.88
CA ASP A 100 -4.15 18.82 -19.08
C ASP A 100 -2.67 18.96 -18.71
N ALA A 101 -1.92 17.88 -18.89
CA ALA A 101 -0.49 17.82 -18.60
C ALA A 101 0.37 18.67 -19.54
N SER A 102 -0.16 19.15 -20.68
CA SER A 102 0.55 20.10 -21.55
C SER A 102 0.64 21.48 -20.91
N SER A 103 -0.29 21.82 -20.02
CA SER A 103 -0.32 23.08 -19.28
C SER A 103 0.55 23.07 -18.02
N ASP A 104 0.73 21.90 -17.40
CA ASP A 104 1.60 21.68 -16.25
C ASP A 104 2.21 20.27 -16.32
N PRO A 105 3.46 20.14 -16.80
CA PRO A 105 4.14 18.86 -16.93
C PRO A 105 4.24 18.05 -15.63
N MET A 106 4.14 18.70 -14.46
CA MET A 106 4.19 18.01 -13.17
C MET A 106 3.06 16.99 -12.99
N VAL A 107 1.96 17.14 -13.74
CA VAL A 107 0.86 16.17 -13.76
C VAL A 107 1.36 14.78 -14.14
N PHE A 108 2.28 14.65 -15.10
CA PHE A 108 2.86 13.37 -15.48
C PHE A 108 3.63 12.72 -14.31
N LEU A 109 4.50 13.49 -13.65
CA LEU A 109 5.25 13.00 -12.50
C LEU A 109 4.31 12.57 -11.35
N TYR A 110 3.23 13.31 -11.11
CA TYR A 110 2.29 12.98 -10.05
C TYR A 110 1.41 11.77 -10.37
N ARG A 111 1.06 11.54 -11.64
CA ARG A 111 0.43 10.29 -12.09
C ARG A 111 1.36 9.10 -11.86
N ALA A 112 2.66 9.25 -12.15
CA ALA A 112 3.65 8.21 -11.85
C ALA A 112 3.75 7.91 -10.35
N TYR A 113 3.75 8.93 -9.48
CA TYR A 113 3.73 8.72 -8.02
C TYR A 113 2.46 8.03 -7.52
N ALA A 114 1.30 8.32 -8.12
CA ALA A 114 0.07 7.59 -7.80
C ALA A 114 0.15 6.12 -8.22
N ALA A 115 0.71 5.83 -9.41
CA ALA A 115 0.95 4.48 -9.88
C ALA A 115 1.94 3.71 -8.98
N PHE A 116 3.05 4.32 -8.56
CA PHE A 116 3.97 3.72 -7.60
C PHE A 116 3.32 3.43 -6.24
N ALA A 117 2.42 4.28 -5.76
CA ALA A 117 1.69 4.03 -4.52
C ALA A 117 0.79 2.78 -4.58
N GLU A 118 0.42 2.34 -5.80
CA GLU A 118 -0.34 1.12 -6.07
C GLU A 118 0.55 -0.05 -6.54
N TRP A 119 1.87 0.14 -6.57
CA TRP A 119 2.84 -0.81 -7.12
C TRP A 119 2.62 -1.15 -8.61
N ASP A 120 2.06 -0.20 -9.38
CA ASP A 120 1.89 -0.30 -10.83
C ASP A 120 3.07 0.35 -11.56
N SER A 121 4.20 -0.36 -11.58
CA SER A 121 5.43 0.10 -12.25
C SER A 121 5.21 0.33 -13.74
N ALA A 122 4.35 -0.45 -14.40
CA ALA A 122 4.08 -0.35 -15.82
C ALA A 122 3.40 0.98 -16.17
N ALA A 123 2.34 1.36 -15.43
CA ALA A 123 1.71 2.65 -15.60
C ALA A 123 2.66 3.82 -15.25
N ALA A 124 3.45 3.67 -14.19
CA ALA A 124 4.42 4.68 -13.78
C ALA A 124 5.45 4.98 -14.89
N ILE A 125 5.96 3.94 -15.57
CA ILE A 125 6.92 4.09 -16.68
C ILE A 125 6.36 4.98 -17.78
N GLY A 126 5.12 4.73 -18.24
CA GLY A 126 4.51 5.51 -19.32
C GLY A 126 4.44 7.00 -18.98
N HIS A 127 3.97 7.32 -17.77
CA HIS A 127 3.90 8.70 -17.30
C HIS A 127 5.28 9.35 -17.15
N LEU A 128 6.30 8.61 -16.69
CA LEU A 128 7.65 9.15 -16.54
C LEU A 128 8.31 9.39 -17.89
N GLN A 129 8.08 8.54 -18.89
CA GLN A 129 8.56 8.75 -20.26
C GLN A 129 8.00 10.05 -20.85
N GLU A 130 6.70 10.33 -20.64
CA GLU A 130 6.09 11.61 -21.05
C GLU A 130 6.69 12.80 -20.27
N PHE A 131 6.87 12.66 -18.96
CA PHE A 131 7.44 13.71 -18.12
C PHE A 131 8.86 14.11 -18.54
N VAL A 132 9.74 13.14 -18.79
CA VAL A 132 11.15 13.40 -19.10
C VAL A 132 11.39 14.01 -20.46
N VAL A 133 10.39 14.06 -21.34
CA VAL A 133 10.46 14.75 -22.65
C VAL A 133 9.59 16.01 -22.70
N ALA A 134 8.77 16.26 -21.67
CA ALA A 134 7.84 17.38 -21.67
C ALA A 134 8.57 18.74 -21.73
N PRO A 135 8.02 19.71 -22.49
CA PRO A 135 8.54 21.07 -22.52
C PRO A 135 8.32 21.77 -21.17
N GLY A 136 9.24 22.64 -20.76
CA GLY A 136 9.12 23.41 -19.52
C GLY A 136 9.55 22.69 -18.24
N VAL A 137 9.91 21.39 -18.31
CA VAL A 137 10.57 20.69 -17.21
C VAL A 137 12.04 21.10 -17.16
N ASP A 138 12.48 21.68 -16.03
CA ASP A 138 13.87 22.05 -15.80
C ASP A 138 14.81 20.83 -15.72
N ASP A 139 16.09 21.04 -15.95
CA ASP A 139 17.09 19.96 -16.07
C ASP A 139 17.17 19.07 -14.82
N TYR A 140 17.08 19.68 -13.63
CA TYR A 140 17.14 18.93 -12.38
C TYR A 140 15.90 18.05 -12.21
N MET A 141 14.71 18.60 -12.47
CA MET A 141 13.47 17.83 -12.42
C MET A 141 13.44 16.73 -13.48
N ARG A 142 14.04 16.96 -14.66
CA ARG A 142 14.20 15.92 -15.69
C ARG A 142 15.05 14.76 -15.20
N LEU A 143 16.19 15.03 -14.55
CA LEU A 143 17.01 14.01 -13.90
C LEU A 143 16.23 13.24 -12.83
N VAL A 144 15.47 13.94 -11.99
CA VAL A 144 14.58 13.29 -11.00
C VAL A 144 13.59 12.35 -11.69
N GLY A 145 12.99 12.78 -12.80
CA GLY A 145 12.09 11.94 -13.61
C GLY A 145 12.78 10.70 -14.16
N GLN A 146 13.99 10.85 -14.70
CA GLN A 146 14.76 9.74 -15.27
C GLN A 146 15.24 8.73 -14.21
N VAL A 147 15.65 9.18 -13.02
CA VAL A 147 15.98 8.28 -11.91
C VAL A 147 14.76 7.46 -11.47
N ASN A 148 13.59 8.12 -11.35
CA ASN A 148 12.34 7.40 -11.06
C ASN A 148 11.96 6.44 -12.20
N LEU A 149 12.25 6.80 -13.46
CA LEU A 149 12.01 5.93 -14.61
C LEU A 149 12.86 4.66 -14.53
N ALA A 150 14.15 4.78 -14.19
CA ALA A 150 15.02 3.64 -13.97
C ALA A 150 14.49 2.72 -12.85
N SER A 151 14.01 3.29 -11.74
CA SER A 151 13.36 2.52 -10.66
C SER A 151 12.10 1.80 -11.15
N GLY A 152 11.23 2.47 -11.92
CA GLY A 152 10.06 1.84 -12.53
C GLY A 152 10.42 0.70 -13.49
N LEU A 153 11.46 0.88 -14.31
CA LEU A 153 11.96 -0.16 -15.22
C LEU A 153 12.44 -1.39 -14.45
N ILE A 154 13.19 -1.22 -13.35
CA ILE A 154 13.61 -2.33 -12.48
C ILE A 154 12.38 -3.01 -11.86
N GLY A 155 11.43 -2.24 -11.33
CA GLY A 155 10.20 -2.75 -10.74
C GLY A 155 9.27 -3.48 -11.73
N ALA A 156 9.48 -3.30 -13.04
CA ALA A 156 8.79 -4.01 -14.12
C ALA A 156 9.67 -5.08 -14.79
N SER A 157 10.76 -5.49 -14.15
CA SER A 157 11.73 -6.48 -14.65
C SER A 157 12.38 -6.12 -16.00
N ARG A 158 12.45 -4.84 -16.37
CA ARG A 158 13.07 -4.30 -17.60
C ARG A 158 14.54 -3.89 -17.36
N TYR A 159 15.32 -4.81 -16.80
CA TYR A 159 16.66 -4.53 -16.25
C TYR A 159 17.65 -3.97 -17.29
N ARG A 160 17.62 -4.46 -18.53
CA ARG A 160 18.53 -3.99 -19.59
C ARG A 160 18.29 -2.52 -19.96
N GLU A 161 17.03 -2.12 -20.02
CA GLU A 161 16.65 -0.72 -20.32
C GLU A 161 17.01 0.19 -19.14
N ALA A 162 16.80 -0.29 -17.91
CA ALA A 162 17.24 0.42 -16.72
C ALA A 162 18.75 0.63 -16.73
N ASP A 163 19.54 -0.41 -17.04
CA ASP A 163 21.00 -0.35 -17.09
C ASP A 163 21.52 0.68 -18.11
N GLN A 164 20.92 0.72 -19.30
CA GLN A 164 21.27 1.69 -20.35
C GLN A 164 21.05 3.12 -19.84
N LEU A 165 19.86 3.39 -19.30
CA LEU A 165 19.52 4.71 -18.75
C LEU A 165 20.43 5.09 -17.57
N LEU A 166 20.73 4.13 -16.68
CA LEU A 166 21.56 4.37 -15.49
C LEU A 166 23.02 4.68 -15.83
N VAL A 167 23.55 4.19 -16.95
CA VAL A 167 24.90 4.56 -17.41
C VAL A 167 24.99 6.08 -17.67
N GLU A 168 24.07 6.61 -18.46
CA GLU A 168 24.02 8.04 -18.78
C GLU A 168 23.73 8.88 -17.53
N LEU A 169 22.77 8.45 -16.70
CA LEU A 169 22.40 9.19 -15.49
C LEU A 169 23.54 9.29 -14.49
N ARG A 170 24.35 8.24 -14.30
CA ARG A 170 25.50 8.29 -13.40
C ARG A 170 26.52 9.34 -13.82
N GLU A 171 26.80 9.46 -15.12
CA GLU A 171 27.71 10.49 -15.64
C GLU A 171 27.15 11.90 -15.42
N HIS A 172 25.88 12.12 -15.80
CA HIS A 172 25.25 13.44 -15.67
C HIS A 172 25.09 13.88 -14.21
N THR A 173 24.68 12.97 -13.33
CA THR A 173 24.48 13.30 -11.91
C THR A 173 25.79 13.53 -11.17
N LEU A 174 26.86 12.80 -11.53
CA LEU A 174 28.20 13.00 -10.99
C LEU A 174 28.80 14.34 -11.44
N THR A 175 28.77 14.63 -12.74
CA THR A 175 29.33 15.87 -13.31
C THR A 175 28.54 17.11 -12.88
N GLY A 176 27.22 16.98 -12.67
CA GLY A 176 26.36 18.04 -12.16
C GLY A 176 26.44 18.29 -10.65
N GLY A 177 27.23 17.53 -9.89
CA GLY A 177 27.31 17.64 -8.43
C GLY A 177 25.99 17.30 -7.73
N HIS A 178 25.24 16.35 -8.28
CA HIS A 178 23.95 15.88 -7.75
C HIS A 178 24.15 14.59 -6.94
N ASP A 179 24.97 14.64 -5.89
CA ASP A 179 25.43 13.48 -5.10
C ASP A 179 24.29 12.53 -4.69
N LEU A 180 23.14 13.09 -4.29
CA LEU A 180 21.98 12.29 -3.89
C LEU A 180 21.40 11.47 -5.06
N LEU A 181 21.26 12.08 -6.24
CA LEU A 181 20.77 11.39 -7.43
C LEU A 181 21.82 10.39 -7.94
N TYR A 182 23.11 10.74 -7.86
CA TYR A 182 24.20 9.84 -8.22
C TYR A 182 24.23 8.58 -7.34
N GLY A 183 24.13 8.76 -6.02
CA GLY A 183 24.03 7.66 -5.07
C GLY A 183 22.80 6.77 -5.32
N ASN A 184 21.64 7.35 -5.61
CA ASN A 184 20.45 6.59 -6.01
C ASN A 184 20.69 5.82 -7.31
N CYS A 185 21.38 6.40 -8.29
CA CYS A 185 21.71 5.67 -9.53
C CYS A 185 22.61 4.46 -9.26
N LEU A 186 23.57 4.57 -8.33
CA LEU A 186 24.43 3.44 -7.94
C LEU A 186 23.62 2.33 -7.24
N GLU A 187 22.74 2.70 -6.31
CA GLU A 187 21.84 1.76 -5.65
C GLU A 187 20.93 1.03 -6.66
N LEU A 188 20.23 1.75 -7.54
CA LEU A 188 19.42 1.14 -8.61
C LEU A 188 20.26 0.27 -9.56
N SER A 189 21.49 0.66 -9.86
CA SER A 189 22.39 -0.14 -10.71
C SER A 189 22.77 -1.46 -10.04
N SER A 190 22.96 -1.45 -8.72
CA SER A 190 23.20 -2.69 -7.96
C SER A 190 21.99 -3.60 -7.95
N GLN A 191 20.78 -3.07 -7.78
CA GLN A 191 19.53 -3.85 -7.82
C GLN A 191 19.34 -4.51 -9.18
N SER A 192 19.51 -3.74 -10.26
CA SER A 192 19.46 -4.26 -11.63
C SER A 192 20.49 -5.38 -11.84
N ALA A 193 21.74 -5.19 -11.39
CA ALA A 193 22.78 -6.21 -11.48
C ALA A 193 22.45 -7.47 -10.65
N MET A 194 21.92 -7.32 -9.43
CA MET A 194 21.47 -8.44 -8.58
C MET A 194 20.39 -9.27 -9.26
N PHE A 195 19.37 -8.66 -9.84
CA PHE A 195 18.31 -9.40 -10.55
C PHE A 195 18.82 -10.10 -11.81
N GLN A 196 19.86 -9.55 -12.44
CA GLN A 196 20.56 -10.18 -13.56
C GLN A 196 21.61 -11.21 -13.12
N ARG A 197 21.77 -11.47 -11.81
CA ARG A 197 22.78 -12.35 -11.21
C ARG A 197 24.23 -11.94 -11.47
N ASP A 198 24.48 -10.68 -11.77
CA ASP A 198 25.83 -10.09 -11.86
C ASP A 198 26.24 -9.53 -10.49
N PHE A 199 26.52 -10.45 -9.56
CA PHE A 199 26.81 -10.12 -8.17
C PHE A 199 28.10 -9.31 -7.98
N SER A 200 29.09 -9.50 -8.87
CA SER A 200 30.34 -8.74 -8.83
C SER A 200 30.09 -7.27 -9.13
N ARG A 201 29.31 -6.99 -10.19
CA ARG A 201 28.97 -5.61 -10.56
C ARG A 201 28.04 -4.96 -9.53
N ALA A 202 27.13 -5.75 -8.95
CA ALA A 202 26.29 -5.27 -7.84
C ALA A 202 27.14 -4.82 -6.64
N ALA A 203 28.13 -5.61 -6.24
CA ALA A 203 29.04 -5.28 -5.14
C ALA A 203 29.81 -3.96 -5.41
N GLU A 204 30.34 -3.79 -6.61
CA GLU A 204 31.08 -2.58 -7.01
C GLU A 204 30.20 -1.32 -6.90
N PHE A 205 28.95 -1.39 -7.34
CA PHE A 205 28.03 -0.27 -7.24
C PHE A 205 27.65 0.06 -5.79
N LEU A 206 27.44 -0.96 -4.94
CA LEU A 206 27.13 -0.75 -3.52
C LEU A 206 28.31 -0.12 -2.77
N GLU A 207 29.54 -0.57 -3.04
CA GLU A 207 30.75 0.03 -2.45
C GLU A 207 30.87 1.51 -2.82
N LYS A 208 30.72 1.85 -4.11
CA LYS A 208 30.69 3.26 -4.55
C LYS A 208 29.56 4.04 -3.90
N GLY A 209 28.37 3.45 -3.75
CA GLY A 209 27.22 4.07 -3.12
C GLY A 209 27.49 4.44 -1.66
N LEU A 210 28.14 3.56 -0.90
CA LEU A 210 28.58 3.86 0.47
C LEU A 210 29.55 5.03 0.52
N CYS A 211 30.52 5.10 -0.40
CA CYS A 211 31.45 6.22 -0.46
C CYS A 211 30.74 7.57 -0.69
N VAL A 212 29.66 7.58 -1.48
CA VAL A 212 28.88 8.80 -1.78
C VAL A 212 28.08 9.27 -0.56
N PHE A 213 27.36 8.37 0.11
CA PHE A 213 26.53 8.74 1.26
C PHE A 213 27.33 8.97 2.54
N GLY A 214 28.54 8.38 2.64
CA GLY A 214 29.42 8.43 3.79
C GLY A 214 28.81 7.79 5.05
N GLU A 215 29.44 8.01 6.20
CA GLU A 215 28.98 7.47 7.50
C GLU A 215 27.77 8.22 8.10
N LYS A 216 27.07 9.01 7.28
CA LYS A 216 25.90 9.75 7.75
C LYS A 216 24.71 8.79 7.82
N LYS A 217 24.31 8.39 9.02
CA LYS A 217 23.08 7.61 9.31
C LYS A 217 21.82 8.24 8.71
N ASN A 218 21.60 8.00 7.43
CA ASN A 218 20.51 8.51 6.64
C ASN A 218 19.86 7.35 5.87
N ILE A 219 18.65 7.57 5.37
CA ILE A 219 17.86 6.49 4.76
C ILE A 219 18.51 5.89 3.50
N TYR A 220 19.33 6.66 2.78
CA TYR A 220 20.00 6.21 1.57
C TYR A 220 21.20 5.29 1.88
N GLU A 221 21.99 5.63 2.91
CA GLU A 221 23.03 4.72 3.42
C GLU A 221 22.41 3.39 3.87
N PHE A 222 21.27 3.45 4.57
CA PHE A 222 20.53 2.26 4.97
C PHE A 222 20.13 1.39 3.76
N PHE A 223 19.65 1.97 2.66
CA PHE A 223 19.30 1.19 1.47
C PHE A 223 20.50 0.49 0.84
N VAL A 224 21.66 1.14 0.79
CA VAL A 224 22.88 0.50 0.28
C VAL A 224 23.29 -0.68 1.19
N ARG A 225 23.27 -0.51 2.52
CA ARG A 225 23.57 -1.61 3.45
C ARG A 225 22.54 -2.74 3.38
N LYS A 226 21.26 -2.42 3.19
CA LYS A 226 20.18 -3.39 2.96
C LYS A 226 20.50 -4.25 1.74
N ASP A 227 20.83 -3.61 0.62
CA ASP A 227 21.12 -4.31 -0.63
C ASP A 227 22.44 -5.10 -0.57
N GLN A 228 23.42 -4.68 0.25
CA GLN A 228 24.60 -5.49 0.57
C GLN A 228 24.25 -6.79 1.32
N ALA A 229 23.34 -6.72 2.30
CA ALA A 229 22.87 -7.90 3.01
C ALA A 229 22.12 -8.86 2.07
N PHE A 230 21.27 -8.31 1.17
CA PHE A 230 20.58 -9.10 0.14
C PHE A 230 21.56 -9.75 -0.83
N LEU A 231 22.55 -9.00 -1.31
CA LEU A 231 23.60 -9.50 -2.19
C LEU A 231 24.37 -10.65 -1.54
N ARG A 232 24.80 -10.49 -0.28
CA ARG A 232 25.51 -11.54 0.46
C ARG A 232 24.66 -12.81 0.56
N LEU A 233 23.39 -12.66 0.93
CA LEU A 233 22.48 -13.78 1.05
C LEU A 233 22.25 -14.51 -0.29
N LEU A 234 22.10 -13.77 -1.38
CA LEU A 234 21.90 -14.35 -2.73
C LEU A 234 23.17 -14.99 -3.30
N ASN A 235 24.35 -14.41 -3.04
CA ASN A 235 25.62 -14.84 -3.61
C ASN A 235 26.26 -15.98 -2.80
N GLU A 236 26.22 -15.89 -1.48
CA GLU A 236 26.89 -16.83 -0.57
C GLU A 236 25.94 -17.87 0.03
N GLY A 237 24.63 -17.65 -0.07
CA GLY A 237 23.59 -18.50 0.53
C GLY A 237 23.31 -18.18 2.02
N PRO A 238 22.32 -18.86 2.63
CA PRO A 238 21.90 -18.61 4.01
C PRO A 238 22.90 -19.22 5.01
N ASN A 239 23.94 -18.47 5.36
CA ASN A 239 24.83 -18.79 6.48
C ASN A 239 24.51 -17.94 7.72
N ALA A 240 24.98 -18.36 8.90
CA ALA A 240 24.66 -17.70 10.16
C ALA A 240 25.02 -16.20 10.18
N ALA A 241 26.14 -15.81 9.54
CA ALA A 241 26.55 -14.41 9.49
C ALA A 241 25.66 -13.58 8.55
N ALA A 242 25.30 -14.11 7.37
CA ALA A 242 24.38 -13.45 6.44
C ALA A 242 22.97 -13.29 7.04
N LEU A 243 22.48 -14.30 7.77
CA LEU A 243 21.18 -14.25 8.44
C LEU A 243 21.18 -13.27 9.62
N ASP A 244 22.25 -13.20 10.41
CA ASP A 244 22.37 -12.22 11.49
C ASP A 244 22.45 -10.78 10.96
N GLU A 245 23.20 -10.55 9.88
CA GLU A 245 23.26 -9.25 9.20
C GLU A 245 21.88 -8.82 8.69
N LEU A 246 21.16 -9.73 8.02
CA LEU A 246 19.80 -9.48 7.53
C LEU A 246 18.83 -9.17 8.69
N ALA A 247 18.94 -9.88 9.81
CA ALA A 247 18.16 -9.60 11.01
C ALA A 247 18.52 -8.23 11.63
N GLY A 248 19.78 -7.80 11.53
CA GLY A 248 20.23 -6.45 11.85
C GLY A 248 19.55 -5.39 10.98
N ILE A 249 19.55 -5.58 9.66
CA ILE A 249 18.88 -4.69 8.70
C ILE A 249 17.37 -4.63 8.96
N ARG A 250 16.72 -5.76 9.25
CA ARG A 250 15.29 -5.80 9.58
C ARG A 250 14.95 -4.96 10.82
N ARG A 251 15.74 -5.08 11.90
CA ARG A 251 15.57 -4.27 13.13
C ARG A 251 15.80 -2.78 12.89
N GLU A 252 16.80 -2.45 12.06
CA GLU A 252 17.06 -1.06 11.65
C GLU A 252 15.88 -0.50 10.83
N ALA A 253 15.33 -1.28 9.89
CA ALA A 253 14.16 -0.93 9.10
C ALA A 253 12.94 -0.64 9.98
N GLU A 254 12.69 -1.47 11.00
CA GLU A 254 11.61 -1.29 11.97
C GLU A 254 11.78 0.01 12.77
N THR A 255 13.00 0.31 13.22
CA THR A 255 13.32 1.56 13.93
C THR A 255 13.07 2.79 13.04
N LEU A 256 13.35 2.67 11.74
CA LEU A 256 13.12 3.71 10.74
C LEU A 256 11.66 3.80 10.28
N GLY A 257 10.81 2.81 10.61
CA GLY A 257 9.45 2.70 10.08
C GLY A 257 9.43 2.45 8.57
N HIS A 258 10.43 1.76 8.04
CA HIS A 258 10.54 1.41 6.61
C HIS A 258 10.01 -0.01 6.36
N TRP A 259 8.69 -0.13 6.39
CA TRP A 259 7.95 -1.40 6.38
C TRP A 259 8.19 -2.23 5.11
N GLU A 260 8.44 -1.58 3.97
CA GLU A 260 8.81 -2.23 2.72
C GLU A 260 10.15 -2.97 2.83
N SER A 261 11.11 -2.44 3.59
CA SER A 261 12.38 -3.14 3.82
C SER A 261 12.22 -4.33 4.76
N ILE A 262 11.32 -4.27 5.73
CA ILE A 262 11.01 -5.43 6.59
C ILE A 262 10.43 -6.56 5.74
N ARG A 263 9.49 -6.22 4.84
CA ARG A 263 8.91 -7.16 3.88
C ARG A 263 9.97 -7.75 2.95
N ASP A 264 10.87 -6.92 2.42
CA ASP A 264 11.97 -7.40 1.59
C ASP A 264 12.89 -8.34 2.40
N CYS A 265 13.26 -8.01 3.64
CA CYS A 265 14.09 -8.87 4.48
C CYS A 265 13.46 -10.26 4.66
N ASP A 266 12.19 -10.32 5.02
CA ASP A 266 11.48 -11.59 5.20
C ASP A 266 11.36 -12.36 3.87
N PHE A 267 11.13 -11.65 2.77
CA PHE A 267 11.07 -12.26 1.43
C PHE A 267 12.41 -12.87 0.99
N TYR A 268 13.50 -12.10 1.06
CA TYR A 268 14.83 -12.58 0.69
C TYR A 268 15.29 -13.72 1.59
N ARG A 269 14.96 -13.67 2.89
CA ARG A 269 15.14 -14.79 3.80
C ARG A 269 14.38 -16.03 3.35
N ALA A 270 13.09 -15.90 3.03
CA ALA A 270 12.27 -17.02 2.57
C ALA A 270 12.85 -17.65 1.29
N VAL A 271 13.29 -16.83 0.33
CA VAL A 271 13.93 -17.30 -0.91
C VAL A 271 15.23 -18.06 -0.61
N ALA A 272 16.10 -17.50 0.23
CA ALA A 272 17.39 -18.09 0.52
C ALA A 272 17.29 -19.40 1.31
N GLU A 273 16.42 -19.45 2.32
CA GLU A 273 16.19 -20.62 3.17
C GLU A 273 15.21 -21.64 2.55
N GLN A 274 14.55 -21.30 1.43
CA GLN A 274 13.43 -22.07 0.85
C GLN A 274 12.32 -22.33 1.91
N ASP A 275 12.00 -21.31 2.70
CA ASP A 275 11.00 -21.37 3.76
C ASP A 275 9.61 -21.03 3.23
N ASP A 276 8.84 -22.06 2.87
CA ASP A 276 7.45 -21.93 2.42
C ASP A 276 6.55 -21.25 3.46
N ARG A 277 6.82 -21.41 4.77
CA ARG A 277 6.00 -20.79 5.83
C ARG A 277 6.17 -19.29 5.80
N LEU A 278 7.41 -18.81 5.75
CA LEU A 278 7.74 -17.40 5.67
C LEU A 278 7.29 -16.81 4.34
N LEU A 279 7.44 -17.53 3.24
CA LEU A 279 6.93 -17.11 1.94
C LEU A 279 5.41 -16.92 1.94
N ASN A 280 4.67 -17.85 2.54
CA ASN A 280 3.21 -17.69 2.73
C ASN A 280 2.90 -16.46 3.59
N HIS A 281 3.65 -16.21 4.67
CA HIS A 281 3.47 -15.01 5.48
C HIS A 281 3.64 -13.73 4.65
N VAL A 282 4.73 -13.60 3.89
CA VAL A 282 4.98 -12.45 3.00
C VAL A 282 3.87 -12.30 1.96
N TRP A 283 3.45 -13.41 1.33
CA TRP A 283 2.43 -13.41 0.27
C TRP A 283 1.10 -12.84 0.78
N TYR A 284 0.65 -13.35 1.93
CA TYR A 284 -0.61 -12.94 2.54
C TYR A 284 -0.53 -11.56 3.20
N GLY A 285 0.64 -11.21 3.73
CA GLY A 285 0.92 -9.91 4.33
C GLY A 285 1.18 -8.79 3.34
N THR A 286 1.15 -9.07 2.03
CA THR A 286 1.39 -8.08 0.99
C THR A 286 0.13 -7.87 0.16
N PRO A 287 -0.44 -6.65 0.08
CA PRO A 287 -1.65 -6.40 -0.71
C PRO A 287 -1.39 -6.22 -2.21
N PHE A 288 -0.12 -6.12 -2.62
CA PHE A 288 0.28 -5.76 -3.98
C PHE A 288 0.47 -6.98 -4.89
N ALA A 289 -0.25 -7.00 -6.02
CA ALA A 289 -0.21 -8.12 -6.96
C ALA A 289 1.15 -8.25 -7.67
N SER A 290 1.70 -7.14 -8.16
CA SER A 290 3.02 -7.11 -8.81
C SER A 290 4.15 -7.59 -7.90
N TYR A 291 4.10 -7.27 -6.60
CA TYR A 291 5.07 -7.81 -5.64
C TYR A 291 4.95 -9.34 -5.52
N ARG A 292 3.73 -9.88 -5.46
CA ARG A 292 3.47 -11.32 -5.43
C ARG A 292 3.95 -12.04 -6.69
N GLU A 293 3.81 -11.42 -7.86
CA GLU A 293 4.33 -11.93 -9.13
C GLU A 293 5.87 -12.04 -9.08
N LYS A 294 6.55 -10.97 -8.64
CA LYS A 294 8.00 -10.97 -8.41
C LYS A 294 8.42 -12.07 -7.42
N MET A 295 7.66 -12.27 -6.35
CA MET A 295 7.96 -13.34 -5.38
C MET A 295 7.97 -14.73 -6.05
N VAL A 296 6.99 -15.00 -6.91
CA VAL A 296 6.89 -16.29 -7.62
C VAL A 296 8.05 -16.48 -8.59
N GLU A 297 8.42 -15.43 -9.33
CA GLU A 297 9.55 -15.45 -10.25
C GLU A 297 10.86 -15.78 -9.53
N MET A 298 11.14 -15.11 -8.42
CA MET A 298 12.41 -15.26 -7.70
C MET A 298 12.53 -16.54 -6.88
N TYR A 299 11.43 -17.10 -6.38
CA TYR A 299 11.47 -18.31 -5.54
C TYR A 299 11.88 -19.56 -6.34
N GLY A 300 11.68 -19.59 -7.66
CA GLY A 300 12.31 -20.56 -8.57
C GLY A 300 11.75 -22.00 -8.57
N SER A 301 10.80 -22.33 -7.69
CA SER A 301 10.08 -23.61 -7.63
C SER A 301 8.57 -23.39 -7.77
N PRO A 302 7.74 -24.42 -8.07
CA PRO A 302 6.29 -24.27 -8.05
C PRO A 302 5.85 -23.80 -6.66
N VAL A 303 5.54 -22.51 -6.55
CA VAL A 303 5.28 -21.89 -5.26
C VAL A 303 4.01 -22.50 -4.65
N GLN A 304 4.16 -23.19 -3.52
CA GLN A 304 3.04 -23.77 -2.79
C GLN A 304 2.42 -22.72 -1.85
N ILE A 305 1.68 -21.79 -2.45
CA ILE A 305 0.84 -20.87 -1.66
C ILE A 305 -0.38 -21.65 -1.15
N SER A 306 -0.48 -21.76 0.18
CA SER A 306 -1.61 -22.38 0.86
C SER A 306 -2.93 -21.67 0.53
N ARG A 307 -4.07 -22.38 0.55
CA ARG A 307 -5.40 -21.78 0.32
C ARG A 307 -5.80 -20.75 1.38
N SER A 308 -5.30 -20.94 2.59
CA SER A 308 -5.48 -20.02 3.72
C SER A 308 -4.19 -19.87 4.49
N HIS A 309 -4.06 -18.76 5.19
CA HIS A 309 -2.96 -18.49 6.12
C HIS A 309 -3.52 -17.98 7.43
N VAL A 310 -2.87 -18.33 8.54
CA VAL A 310 -3.23 -17.79 9.86
C VAL A 310 -2.17 -16.78 10.22
N TRP A 311 -2.52 -15.50 10.09
CA TRP A 311 -1.71 -14.40 10.60
C TRP A 311 -1.53 -14.55 12.11
N ARG A 312 -0.33 -14.20 12.58
CA ARG A 312 0.09 -14.17 13.99
C ARG A 312 0.99 -12.95 14.16
N SER A 313 1.11 -12.42 15.37
CA SER A 313 2.15 -11.43 15.64
C SER A 313 3.54 -12.09 15.55
N ASP A 314 4.52 -11.35 15.02
CA ASP A 314 5.85 -11.83 14.62
C ASP A 314 6.65 -12.52 15.75
N GLU A 315 6.27 -12.31 17.00
CA GLU A 315 7.01 -12.81 18.18
C GLU A 315 6.53 -14.19 18.68
N GLN A 316 5.53 -14.80 18.03
CA GLN A 316 4.89 -16.01 18.55
C GLN A 316 5.23 -17.26 17.73
N GLU A 317 6.07 -18.12 18.31
CA GLU A 317 6.36 -19.45 17.74
C GLU A 317 5.20 -20.44 17.90
N GLU A 318 4.41 -20.28 18.98
CA GLU A 318 3.33 -21.19 19.31
C GLU A 318 2.17 -21.13 18.29
N ARG A 319 1.50 -22.27 18.11
CA ARG A 319 0.27 -22.32 17.31
C ARG A 319 -0.85 -21.63 18.09
N PRO A 320 -1.60 -20.69 17.49
CA PRO A 320 -2.68 -20.01 18.20
C PRO A 320 -3.78 -21.01 18.51
N ASN A 321 -4.21 -21.05 19.76
CA ASN A 321 -5.31 -21.91 20.22
C ASN A 321 -6.69 -21.36 19.82
N ARG A 322 -6.73 -20.07 19.46
CA ARG A 322 -7.93 -19.33 19.05
C ARG A 322 -7.67 -18.64 17.73
N VAL A 323 -8.62 -18.74 16.81
CA VAL A 323 -8.47 -18.20 15.46
C VAL A 323 -9.76 -17.50 15.03
N PHE A 324 -9.67 -16.20 14.73
CA PHE A 324 -10.73 -15.47 14.07
C PHE A 324 -10.70 -15.75 12.57
N ASP A 325 -11.80 -16.25 12.02
CA ASP A 325 -11.94 -16.44 10.58
C ASP A 325 -12.47 -15.16 9.93
N MET A 326 -11.60 -14.45 9.20
CA MET A 326 -11.98 -13.19 8.52
C MET A 326 -13.03 -13.38 7.43
N ARG A 327 -13.11 -14.57 6.83
CA ARG A 327 -14.10 -14.87 5.79
C ARG A 327 -15.46 -15.13 6.40
N LEU A 328 -15.53 -15.77 7.56
CA LEU A 328 -16.79 -16.06 8.26
C LEU A 328 -17.19 -14.95 9.24
N ALA A 329 -16.27 -14.03 9.52
CA ALA A 329 -16.37 -12.98 10.52
C ALA A 329 -16.67 -13.52 11.93
N LYS A 330 -16.06 -14.66 12.29
CA LYS A 330 -16.33 -15.34 13.56
C LYS A 330 -15.13 -16.05 14.15
N GLU A 331 -15.17 -16.25 15.47
CA GLU A 331 -14.30 -17.15 16.23
C GLU A 331 -15.18 -18.19 16.93
N GLY A 332 -15.36 -19.36 16.31
CA GLY A 332 -16.25 -20.40 16.84
C GLY A 332 -17.63 -19.86 17.22
N ASN A 333 -18.04 -20.07 18.46
CA ASN A 333 -19.26 -19.50 19.07
C ASN A 333 -18.96 -18.33 20.05
N VAL A 334 -17.71 -17.87 20.11
CA VAL A 334 -17.24 -16.90 21.11
C VAL A 334 -17.49 -15.46 20.62
N ALA A 335 -17.16 -15.19 19.37
CA ALA A 335 -17.20 -13.84 18.83
C ALA A 335 -17.69 -13.83 17.38
N GLU A 336 -18.49 -12.83 17.03
CA GLU A 336 -18.99 -12.63 15.67
C GLU A 336 -19.07 -11.13 15.34
N LEU A 337 -18.63 -10.78 14.13
CA LEU A 337 -18.93 -9.50 13.49
C LEU A 337 -19.94 -9.72 12.39
N LYS A 338 -20.83 -8.75 12.18
CA LYS A 338 -21.73 -8.78 11.02
C LYS A 338 -20.92 -8.58 9.73
N PRO A 339 -20.84 -9.59 8.85
CA PRO A 339 -19.96 -9.54 7.67
C PRO A 339 -20.29 -8.37 6.76
N GLY A 340 -19.26 -7.67 6.30
CA GLY A 340 -19.38 -6.53 5.38
C GLY A 340 -19.82 -5.20 6.02
N GLN A 341 -20.17 -5.16 7.32
CA GLN A 341 -20.34 -3.89 8.02
C GLN A 341 -19.02 -3.14 8.16
N LEU A 342 -19.10 -1.83 8.44
CA LEU A 342 -17.91 -0.96 8.51
C LEU A 342 -16.87 -1.44 9.53
N VAL A 343 -17.28 -1.97 10.68
CA VAL A 343 -16.35 -2.51 11.70
C VAL A 343 -15.62 -3.76 11.19
N HIS A 344 -16.35 -4.69 10.56
CA HIS A 344 -15.75 -5.87 9.90
C HIS A 344 -14.81 -5.47 8.76
N ARG A 345 -15.22 -4.53 7.92
CA ARG A 345 -14.38 -4.03 6.81
C ARG A 345 -13.13 -3.33 7.32
N LEU A 346 -13.23 -2.54 8.39
CA LEU A 346 -12.07 -1.93 9.03
C LEU A 346 -11.11 -3.00 9.55
N PHE A 347 -11.63 -4.02 10.24
CA PHE A 347 -10.79 -5.13 10.73
C PHE A 347 -10.07 -5.86 9.59
N ALA A 348 -10.78 -6.12 8.48
CA ALA A 348 -10.19 -6.71 7.28
C ALA A 348 -9.14 -5.82 6.61
N ILE A 349 -9.34 -4.49 6.58
CA ILE A 349 -8.37 -3.54 6.05
C ILE A 349 -7.08 -3.58 6.88
N LEU A 350 -7.19 -3.48 8.21
CA LEU A 350 -6.03 -3.47 9.09
C LEU A 350 -5.26 -4.81 9.08
N ASN A 351 -5.90 -5.89 8.62
CA ASN A 351 -5.28 -7.21 8.43
C ASN A 351 -4.85 -7.48 6.97
N SER A 352 -4.91 -6.48 6.07
CA SER A 352 -4.59 -6.69 4.65
C SER A 352 -3.13 -6.44 4.28
N ASP A 353 -2.36 -5.85 5.18
CA ASP A 353 -0.92 -5.67 5.10
C ASP A 353 -0.34 -5.97 6.47
N TYR A 354 0.52 -6.98 6.58
CA TYR A 354 1.09 -7.41 7.86
C TYR A 354 2.27 -6.55 8.30
N TYR A 355 2.87 -5.85 7.34
CA TYR A 355 4.11 -5.13 7.54
C TYR A 355 3.85 -3.67 7.88
N ARG A 356 2.94 -3.03 7.15
CA ARG A 356 2.78 -1.59 7.18
C ARG A 356 1.49 -1.17 7.92
N PRO A 357 1.56 -0.23 8.88
CA PRO A 357 0.37 0.36 9.44
C PRO A 357 -0.36 1.22 8.40
N PHE A 358 -1.68 1.27 8.49
CA PHE A 358 -2.53 1.97 7.54
C PHE A 358 -2.68 3.44 7.91
N ARG A 359 -2.43 4.33 6.94
CA ARG A 359 -2.72 5.75 7.05
C ARG A 359 -4.22 5.98 7.12
N MET A 360 -4.64 6.98 7.89
CA MET A 360 -6.05 7.38 7.99
C MET A 360 -6.73 7.62 6.63
N GLY A 361 -6.06 8.30 5.70
CA GLY A 361 -6.60 8.56 4.36
C GLY A 361 -6.80 7.29 3.54
N GLU A 362 -5.90 6.32 3.68
CA GLU A 362 -6.02 5.01 3.05
C GLU A 362 -7.20 4.21 3.60
N ILE A 363 -7.33 4.15 4.93
CA ILE A 363 -8.46 3.49 5.59
C ILE A 363 -9.77 4.09 5.09
N TYR A 364 -9.86 5.42 5.05
CA TYR A 364 -11.04 6.13 4.57
C TYR A 364 -11.38 5.74 3.12
N SER A 365 -10.40 5.79 2.23
CA SER A 365 -10.60 5.47 0.80
C SER A 365 -11.10 4.03 0.60
N LYS A 366 -10.58 3.07 1.39
CA LYS A 366 -11.01 1.67 1.33
C LYS A 366 -12.41 1.46 1.93
N LEU A 367 -12.80 2.23 2.95
CA LEU A 367 -14.11 2.12 3.59
C LEU A 367 -15.22 2.84 2.80
N PHE A 368 -14.91 4.00 2.23
CA PHE A 368 -15.85 4.89 1.56
C PHE A 368 -15.39 5.22 0.14
N PRO A 369 -15.32 4.23 -0.76
CA PRO A 369 -14.72 4.39 -2.10
C PRO A 369 -15.47 5.39 -3.02
N ASN A 370 -16.69 5.77 -2.64
CA ASN A 370 -17.53 6.72 -3.38
C ASN A 370 -17.54 8.11 -2.74
N ASP A 371 -16.97 8.27 -1.54
CA ASP A 371 -16.84 9.56 -0.88
C ASP A 371 -15.44 10.13 -1.17
N TYR A 372 -15.31 11.46 -1.19
CA TYR A 372 -13.99 12.08 -1.16
C TYR A 372 -13.49 12.24 0.29
N PHE A 373 -12.18 12.34 0.45
CA PHE A 373 -11.53 12.60 1.72
C PHE A 373 -11.57 14.10 2.05
N CYS A 374 -12.20 14.44 3.16
CA CYS A 374 -12.21 15.79 3.73
C CYS A 374 -11.30 15.82 4.96
N PRO A 375 -10.22 16.63 4.97
CA PRO A 375 -9.24 16.62 6.06
C PRO A 375 -9.78 17.17 7.40
N PHE A 376 -11.02 17.66 7.42
CA PHE A 376 -11.70 18.20 8.59
C PHE A 376 -12.72 17.22 9.21
N SER A 377 -13.39 16.39 8.40
CA SER A 377 -14.47 15.50 8.87
C SER A 377 -14.21 14.00 8.68
N SER A 378 -13.45 13.62 7.65
CA SER A 378 -13.09 12.22 7.41
C SER A 378 -12.30 11.59 8.58
N PRO A 379 -11.37 12.30 9.24
CA PRO A 379 -10.68 11.79 10.43
C PRO A 379 -11.62 11.30 11.53
N ASP A 380 -12.62 12.09 11.92
CA ASP A 380 -13.55 11.73 12.99
C ASP A 380 -14.33 10.44 12.66
N ARG A 381 -14.78 10.28 11.40
CA ARG A 381 -15.43 9.04 10.96
C ARG A 381 -14.55 7.81 11.18
N ILE A 382 -13.24 7.91 10.93
CA ILE A 382 -12.29 6.81 11.17
C ILE A 382 -12.08 6.59 12.66
N TYR A 383 -11.87 7.65 13.45
CA TYR A 383 -11.74 7.55 14.90
C TYR A 383 -12.94 6.85 15.55
N GLN A 384 -14.17 7.19 15.16
CA GLN A 384 -15.37 6.53 15.67
C GLN A 384 -15.43 5.05 15.30
N LEU A 385 -15.00 4.66 14.09
CA LEU A 385 -14.97 3.25 13.69
C LEU A 385 -13.89 2.45 14.41
N VAL A 386 -12.69 3.03 14.58
CA VAL A 386 -11.60 2.43 15.37
C VAL A 386 -12.05 2.23 16.82
N LYS A 387 -12.70 3.23 17.41
CA LYS A 387 -13.28 3.13 18.77
C LYS A 387 -14.27 1.97 18.87
N ARG A 388 -15.19 1.83 17.91
CA ARG A 388 -16.17 0.73 17.88
C ARG A 388 -15.50 -0.64 17.72
N LEU A 389 -14.47 -0.73 16.87
CA LEU A 389 -13.70 -1.96 16.71
C LEU A 389 -12.98 -2.35 18.00
N ARG A 390 -12.28 -1.42 18.66
CA ARG A 390 -11.65 -1.65 19.98
C ARG A 390 -12.66 -2.11 21.03
N GLN A 391 -13.83 -1.47 21.11
CA GLN A 391 -14.90 -1.86 22.03
C GLN A 391 -15.42 -3.28 21.75
N TRP A 392 -15.58 -3.64 20.47
CA TRP A 392 -16.00 -4.98 20.10
C TRP A 392 -14.94 -6.03 20.45
N LEU A 393 -13.66 -5.79 20.13
CA LEU A 393 -12.55 -6.69 20.48
C LEU A 393 -12.49 -6.97 21.98
N ALA A 394 -12.57 -5.92 22.80
CA ALA A 394 -12.58 -6.03 24.26
C ALA A 394 -13.80 -6.79 24.78
N LYS A 395 -15.00 -6.46 24.29
CA LYS A 395 -16.25 -7.13 24.71
C LYS A 395 -16.27 -8.61 24.34
N SER A 396 -15.67 -8.97 23.20
CA SER A 396 -15.60 -10.35 22.71
C SER A 396 -14.43 -11.15 23.28
N GLY A 397 -13.59 -10.56 24.15
CA GLY A 397 -12.42 -11.24 24.71
C GLY A 397 -11.43 -11.68 23.63
N ILE A 398 -11.31 -10.91 22.54
CA ILE A 398 -10.32 -11.16 21.49
C ILE A 398 -9.04 -10.40 21.89
N PRO A 399 -7.89 -11.08 22.08
CA PRO A 399 -6.66 -10.46 22.55
C PRO A 399 -5.89 -9.70 21.45
N ILE A 400 -6.63 -9.12 20.49
CA ILE A 400 -6.10 -8.24 19.45
C ILE A 400 -6.40 -6.80 19.85
N GLN A 401 -5.43 -5.92 19.64
CA GLN A 401 -5.54 -4.49 19.83
C GLN A 401 -5.37 -3.75 18.51
N VAL A 402 -6.10 -2.64 18.35
CA VAL A 402 -5.81 -1.67 17.28
C VAL A 402 -4.87 -0.62 17.84
N VAL A 403 -3.60 -0.66 17.43
CA VAL A 403 -2.59 0.31 17.83
C VAL A 403 -2.60 1.51 16.89
N GLU A 404 -2.35 2.70 17.43
CA GLU A 404 -2.23 3.95 16.66
C GLU A 404 -0.91 4.62 17.00
N LYS A 405 -0.12 4.95 15.98
CA LYS A 405 1.15 5.68 16.12
C LYS A 405 1.25 6.71 15.01
N ASP A 406 1.39 7.98 15.37
CA ASP A 406 1.52 9.11 14.43
C ASP A 406 0.37 9.20 13.38
N GLY A 407 -0.82 8.69 13.72
CA GLY A 407 -1.99 8.66 12.84
C GLY A 407 -2.07 7.44 11.90
N ASP A 408 -1.13 6.50 12.02
CA ASP A 408 -1.14 5.22 11.34
C ASP A 408 -1.68 4.13 12.28
N TYR A 409 -2.44 3.18 11.72
CA TYR A 409 -3.15 2.14 12.48
C TYR A 409 -2.71 0.73 12.08
N ALA A 410 -2.46 -0.13 13.06
CA ALA A 410 -2.16 -1.55 12.84
C ALA A 410 -2.88 -2.44 13.85
N LEU A 411 -2.86 -3.75 13.58
CA LEU A 411 -3.26 -4.77 14.56
C LEU A 411 -2.03 -5.23 15.32
N ALA A 412 -2.18 -5.47 16.61
CA ALA A 412 -1.18 -6.11 17.46
C ALA A 412 -1.87 -7.15 18.34
N SER A 413 -1.14 -8.17 18.79
CA SER A 413 -1.64 -9.21 19.70
C SER A 413 -0.58 -9.50 20.77
N GLU A 414 -0.96 -9.44 22.04
CA GLU A 414 -0.11 -9.78 23.18
C GLU A 414 -0.17 -11.27 23.53
N GLU A 415 -1.24 -11.97 23.13
CA GLU A 415 -1.44 -13.41 23.37
C GLU A 415 -1.40 -14.21 22.05
N PRO A 416 -1.12 -15.53 22.10
CA PRO A 416 -1.22 -16.44 20.97
C PRO A 416 -2.61 -16.47 20.31
N TYR A 417 -2.80 -15.63 19.29
CA TYR A 417 -4.07 -15.48 18.58
C TYR A 417 -3.87 -15.40 17.08
N GLY A 418 -4.72 -16.13 16.35
CA GLY A 418 -4.65 -16.23 14.90
C GLY A 418 -5.75 -15.43 14.20
N ILE A 419 -5.40 -14.80 13.08
CA ILE A 419 -6.41 -14.30 12.13
C ILE A 419 -6.30 -15.09 10.83
N LYS A 420 -7.31 -15.89 10.52
CA LYS A 420 -7.32 -16.71 9.29
C LYS A 420 -7.80 -15.89 8.10
N VAL A 421 -6.95 -15.86 7.07
CA VAL A 421 -7.19 -15.22 5.77
C VAL A 421 -7.12 -16.25 4.65
N TYR A 422 -7.64 -15.89 3.47
CA TYR A 422 -7.80 -16.78 2.32
C TYR A 422 -7.21 -16.15 1.06
N LYS A 423 -6.61 -16.99 0.19
CA LYS A 423 -5.95 -16.54 -1.05
C LYS A 423 -6.93 -15.86 -2.00
N GLU A 424 -8.12 -16.44 -2.12
CA GLU A 424 -9.18 -15.99 -3.01
C GLU A 424 -9.71 -14.63 -2.56
N LYS A 425 -9.69 -13.65 -3.48
CA LYS A 425 -10.49 -12.45 -3.33
C LYS A 425 -11.94 -12.85 -3.48
N VAL A 426 -12.57 -13.09 -2.34
CA VAL A 426 -14.01 -13.25 -2.25
C VAL A 426 -14.67 -12.02 -2.89
N GLY A 427 -15.60 -12.22 -3.83
CA GLY A 427 -16.50 -11.15 -4.32
C GLY A 427 -17.22 -10.44 -3.15
N LYS A 428 -18.05 -9.40 -3.40
CA LYS A 428 -18.65 -8.55 -2.33
C LYS A 428 -18.84 -9.30 -1.01
N PRO A 429 -17.99 -9.10 0.03
CA PRO A 429 -17.79 -10.07 1.11
C PRO A 429 -19.09 -10.59 1.72
N SER A 430 -20.06 -9.70 1.92
CA SER A 430 -21.39 -10.02 2.45
C SER A 430 -22.16 -11.11 1.70
N GLN A 431 -21.92 -11.31 0.41
CA GLN A 431 -22.67 -12.29 -0.40
C GLN A 431 -22.12 -13.69 -0.18
N LEU A 432 -20.80 -13.88 -0.34
CA LEU A 432 -20.19 -15.20 -0.15
C LEU A 432 -20.21 -15.64 1.32
N VAL A 433 -20.04 -14.73 2.29
CA VAL A 433 -20.13 -15.12 3.70
C VAL A 433 -21.50 -15.75 4.01
N VAL A 434 -22.57 -15.19 3.46
CA VAL A 434 -23.91 -15.76 3.61
C VAL A 434 -23.96 -17.16 3.02
N PHE A 435 -23.39 -17.40 1.84
CA PHE A 435 -23.36 -18.75 1.25
C PHE A 435 -22.52 -19.75 2.01
N LEU A 436 -21.37 -19.36 2.55
CA LEU A 436 -20.57 -20.24 3.38
C LEU A 436 -21.30 -20.61 4.67
N ARG A 437 -22.01 -19.66 5.28
CA ARG A 437 -22.88 -19.92 6.43
C ARG A 437 -24.06 -20.82 6.06
N LEU A 438 -24.72 -20.58 4.93
CA LEU A 438 -25.78 -21.47 4.43
C LEU A 438 -25.26 -22.89 4.21
N LYS A 439 -24.07 -23.05 3.62
CA LYS A 439 -23.45 -24.36 3.39
C LYS A 439 -23.15 -25.06 4.71
N GLN A 440 -22.66 -24.32 5.70
CA GLN A 440 -22.40 -24.86 7.03
C GLN A 440 -23.69 -25.26 7.77
N GLU A 441 -24.75 -24.46 7.69
CA GLU A 441 -25.97 -24.68 8.48
C GLU A 441 -27.02 -25.55 7.79
N TRP A 442 -27.16 -25.46 6.46
CA TRP A 442 -28.24 -26.10 5.71
C TRP A 442 -27.76 -27.29 4.88
N GLY A 443 -26.46 -27.41 4.59
CA GLY A 443 -25.92 -28.48 3.76
C GLY A 443 -26.62 -28.54 2.39
N GLU A 444 -27.28 -29.66 2.08
CA GLU A 444 -28.00 -29.87 0.81
C GLU A 444 -29.50 -29.50 0.87
N ARG A 445 -29.98 -28.94 1.98
CA ARG A 445 -31.40 -28.60 2.16
C ARG A 445 -31.86 -27.60 1.10
N LEU A 446 -33.03 -27.87 0.51
CA LEU A 446 -33.73 -26.93 -0.37
C LEU A 446 -34.30 -25.75 0.44
N PHE A 447 -34.12 -24.53 -0.07
CA PHE A 447 -34.61 -23.32 0.59
C PHE A 447 -35.24 -22.34 -0.41
N SER A 448 -36.10 -21.45 0.09
CA SER A 448 -36.73 -20.37 -0.66
C SER A 448 -36.03 -19.03 -0.42
N ALA A 449 -36.30 -18.04 -1.28
CA ALA A 449 -35.83 -16.67 -1.08
C ALA A 449 -36.28 -16.07 0.26
N ARG A 450 -37.48 -16.44 0.73
CA ARG A 450 -38.00 -16.04 2.05
C ARG A 450 -37.17 -16.63 3.19
N GLU A 451 -36.92 -17.94 3.16
CA GLU A 451 -36.07 -18.61 4.16
C GLU A 451 -34.67 -17.98 4.20
N LEU A 452 -34.09 -17.66 3.03
CA LEU A 452 -32.81 -16.95 2.96
C LEU A 452 -32.89 -15.54 3.55
N SER A 453 -33.97 -14.81 3.25
CA SER A 453 -34.21 -13.46 3.78
C SER A 453 -34.27 -13.46 5.31
N GLU A 454 -34.96 -14.44 5.89
CA GLU A 454 -35.09 -14.63 7.33
C GLU A 454 -33.74 -15.04 7.95
N PHE A 455 -33.03 -15.99 7.34
CA PHE A 455 -31.72 -16.46 7.80
C PHE A 455 -30.65 -15.35 7.80
N ALA A 456 -30.58 -14.57 6.72
CA ALA A 456 -29.55 -13.56 6.55
C ALA A 456 -29.95 -12.18 7.10
N GLU A 457 -31.14 -12.05 7.69
CA GLU A 457 -31.74 -10.79 8.14
C GLU A 457 -31.74 -9.72 7.02
N PHE A 458 -32.09 -10.13 5.81
CA PHE A 458 -32.14 -9.26 4.64
C PHE A 458 -33.56 -8.86 4.30
N SER A 459 -33.68 -7.79 3.51
CA SER A 459 -34.92 -7.57 2.77
C SER A 459 -35.06 -8.64 1.70
N HIS A 460 -36.31 -8.99 1.37
CA HIS A 460 -36.61 -9.98 0.34
C HIS A 460 -35.98 -9.62 -1.02
N SER A 461 -35.92 -8.33 -1.36
CA SER A 461 -35.25 -7.86 -2.58
C SER A 461 -33.75 -8.18 -2.58
N LYS A 462 -33.06 -7.98 -1.45
CA LYS A 462 -31.63 -8.28 -1.33
C LYS A 462 -31.36 -9.78 -1.35
N ALA A 463 -32.24 -10.58 -0.75
CA ALA A 463 -32.18 -12.04 -0.83
C ALA A 463 -32.32 -12.53 -2.29
N ASN A 464 -33.28 -11.95 -3.05
CA ASN A 464 -33.43 -12.25 -4.48
C ASN A 464 -32.20 -11.84 -5.31
N THR A 465 -31.65 -10.64 -5.09
CA THR A 465 -30.42 -10.20 -5.77
C THR A 465 -29.24 -11.14 -5.48
N LEU A 466 -29.13 -11.60 -4.22
CA LEU A 466 -28.10 -12.54 -3.80
C LEU A 466 -28.26 -13.91 -4.46
N ILE A 467 -29.49 -14.43 -4.50
CA ILE A 467 -29.82 -15.69 -5.16
C ILE A 467 -29.54 -15.62 -6.65
N ALA A 468 -29.97 -14.55 -7.33
CA ALA A 468 -29.74 -14.38 -8.77
C ALA A 468 -28.24 -14.42 -9.06
N TRP A 469 -27.46 -13.60 -8.34
CA TRP A 469 -26.00 -13.63 -8.44
C TRP A 469 -25.43 -15.04 -8.22
N ALA A 470 -25.90 -15.76 -7.21
CA ALA A 470 -25.38 -17.09 -6.90
C ALA A 470 -25.77 -18.19 -7.89
N VAL A 471 -26.94 -18.10 -8.49
CA VAL A 471 -27.34 -18.97 -9.61
C VAL A 471 -26.46 -18.67 -10.83
N ASP A 472 -26.27 -17.39 -11.16
CA ASP A 472 -25.45 -16.97 -12.31
C ASP A 472 -23.98 -17.42 -12.18
N HIS A 473 -23.48 -17.57 -10.95
CA HIS A 473 -22.10 -18.01 -10.66
C HIS A 473 -22.01 -19.50 -10.27
N GLY A 474 -23.10 -20.27 -10.40
CA GLY A 474 -23.10 -21.71 -10.14
C GLY A 474 -22.97 -22.13 -8.67
N PHE A 475 -23.18 -21.21 -7.72
CA PHE A 475 -23.22 -21.54 -6.29
C PHE A 475 -24.57 -22.15 -5.88
N LEU A 476 -25.64 -21.81 -6.61
CA LEU A 476 -26.98 -22.33 -6.39
C LEU A 476 -27.56 -22.95 -7.65
N GLU A 477 -28.27 -24.07 -7.45
CA GLU A 477 -29.14 -24.67 -8.45
C GLU A 477 -30.59 -24.29 -8.15
N LYS A 478 -31.31 -23.82 -9.17
CA LYS A 478 -32.73 -23.52 -9.08
C LYS A 478 -33.54 -24.82 -9.26
N VAL A 479 -34.34 -25.17 -8.26
CA VAL A 479 -35.18 -26.38 -8.24
C VAL A 479 -36.66 -26.01 -8.25
N GLY A 480 -37.37 -26.39 -9.31
CA GLY A 480 -38.81 -26.13 -9.50
C GLY A 480 -39.13 -24.85 -10.29
N SER A 481 -40.42 -24.54 -10.40
CA SER A 481 -40.94 -23.42 -11.19
C SER A 481 -42.05 -22.63 -10.47
N GLY A 482 -42.22 -21.37 -10.87
CA GLY A 482 -43.25 -20.48 -10.33
C GLY A 482 -43.14 -20.22 -8.81
N PRO A 483 -44.26 -20.17 -8.07
CA PRO A 483 -44.25 -19.91 -6.62
C PRO A 483 -43.52 -20.98 -5.78
N ARG A 484 -43.24 -22.16 -6.37
CA ARG A 484 -42.58 -23.28 -5.69
C ARG A 484 -41.09 -23.37 -5.98
N ILE A 485 -40.49 -22.32 -6.56
CA ILE A 485 -39.04 -22.26 -6.76
C ILE A 485 -38.34 -22.38 -5.40
N LYS A 486 -37.46 -23.37 -5.31
CA LYS A 486 -36.49 -23.56 -4.25
C LYS A 486 -35.08 -23.51 -4.85
N TYR A 487 -34.09 -23.42 -3.98
CA TYR A 487 -32.68 -23.37 -4.33
C TYR A 487 -31.94 -24.44 -3.55
N ARG A 488 -30.97 -25.08 -4.19
CA ARG A 488 -30.03 -26.02 -3.60
C ARG A 488 -28.63 -25.46 -3.71
N LEU A 489 -27.79 -25.64 -2.70
CA LEU A 489 -26.37 -25.37 -2.81
C LEU A 489 -25.73 -26.38 -3.76
N CYS A 490 -25.03 -25.91 -4.78
CA CYS A 490 -24.26 -26.79 -5.65
C CYS A 490 -23.06 -27.32 -4.86
N ALA A 491 -22.75 -28.61 -5.04
CA ALA A 491 -21.49 -29.19 -4.58
C ALA A 491 -20.29 -28.71 -5.43
N ALA A 492 -20.37 -27.49 -5.98
CA ALA A 492 -19.26 -26.89 -6.68
C ALA A 492 -18.03 -27.09 -5.82
N ASP A 493 -17.01 -27.73 -6.42
CA ASP A 493 -15.65 -27.72 -5.90
C ASP A 493 -15.41 -26.31 -5.38
N GLU A 494 -14.69 -26.12 -4.28
CA GLU A 494 -14.43 -24.75 -3.79
C GLU A 494 -13.62 -23.89 -4.80
N SER A 495 -13.37 -24.41 -5.99
CA SER A 495 -12.51 -23.93 -7.07
C SER A 495 -13.06 -22.88 -8.06
N PRO A 496 -14.37 -22.64 -8.31
CA PRO A 496 -14.81 -21.64 -9.28
C PRO A 496 -14.68 -20.20 -8.76
N LEU A 497 -14.14 -20.01 -7.56
CA LEU A 497 -13.77 -18.70 -7.00
C LEU A 497 -12.41 -18.19 -7.49
N ALA A 498 -11.76 -18.90 -8.42
CA ALA A 498 -10.46 -18.56 -8.99
C ALA A 498 -10.53 -17.78 -10.32
N ALA A 499 -11.73 -17.52 -10.85
CA ALA A 499 -11.93 -16.76 -12.10
C ALA A 499 -12.24 -15.28 -11.84
#